data_AF-A0A023X3Y1-F1
#
_entry.id   AF-A0A023X3Y1-F1
#
_cell.length_a   1.000
_cell.length_b   1.000
_cell.length_c   1.000
_cell.angle_alpha   90.00
_cell.angle_beta   90.00
_cell.angle_gamma   90.00
#
_symmetry.space_group_name_H-M   'P 1'
#
loop_
_entity.id
_entity.type
_entity.pdbx_description
1 polymer ?
#
loop_
_entity_poly.entity_id
_entity_poly.type
_entity_poly.pdbx_seq_one_letter_code
_entity_poly.pdbx_strand_id
1 'polypeptide(L)'
;MDEGRFDEPRLERPEETGQEEKTSRTAYEGHAREPEGGIEDLKIGAILQRAREERDLTLQDAEDATKIRKRYLKALESDDYTALPDPVYILGFLRTYGNYLGLDGDRLAEEVKRRRARRRESRQNNYKNLRRGRLERSTLTVQGVSGARRRLVTPQTLLTVIVSVVLIVLVIGLLYLVGAGGQTGSVGTVIAAHGSAGEIGSWAGLRLPV
;
A
#
# COMPACT_ATOMS: atom_id res chain seq x y z
N MET A 1 -37.98 -45.10 82.09
CA MET A 1 -36.94 -44.45 82.92
C MET A 1 -36.05 -43.71 81.95
N ASP A 2 -36.08 -42.39 82.07
CA ASP A 2 -35.16 -41.36 81.59
C ASP A 2 -33.68 -41.79 81.61
N GLU A 3 -32.74 -41.21 80.88
CA GLU A 3 -32.54 -39.82 80.43
C GLU A 3 -31.32 -39.84 79.49
N GLY A 4 -31.11 -38.79 78.68
CA GLY A 4 -29.78 -38.55 78.07
C GLY A 4 -29.77 -38.19 76.60
N ARG A 5 -30.77 -37.41 76.16
CA ARG A 5 -30.66 -36.57 74.96
C ARG A 5 -29.52 -35.59 75.20
N PHE A 6 -28.38 -35.81 74.54
CA PHE A 6 -27.31 -34.83 74.47
C PHE A 6 -27.80 -33.67 73.60
N ASP A 7 -28.32 -32.63 74.26
CA ASP A 7 -28.60 -31.35 73.63
C ASP A 7 -27.27 -30.73 73.20
N GLU A 8 -27.12 -30.47 71.90
CA GLU A 8 -25.99 -29.69 71.38
C GLU A 8 -25.97 -28.32 72.06
N PRO A 9 -24.78 -27.80 72.42
CA PRO A 9 -24.66 -26.43 72.89
C PRO A 9 -25.02 -25.48 71.75
N ARG A 10 -26.21 -24.89 71.86
CA ARG A 10 -26.68 -23.76 71.08
C ARG A 10 -25.63 -22.64 71.21
N LEU A 11 -24.86 -22.43 70.16
CA LEU A 11 -24.04 -21.24 70.01
C LEU A 11 -25.01 -20.05 69.91
N GLU A 12 -25.34 -19.48 71.05
CA GLU A 12 -25.95 -18.16 71.16
C GLU A 12 -24.95 -17.17 70.58
N ARG A 13 -25.16 -16.84 69.30
CA ARG A 13 -24.49 -15.71 68.69
C ARG A 13 -25.04 -14.46 69.39
N PRO A 14 -24.19 -13.61 69.98
CA PRO A 14 -24.66 -12.42 70.67
C PRO A 14 -25.45 -11.53 69.71
N GLU A 15 -26.60 -11.08 70.21
CA GLU A 15 -27.45 -10.08 69.61
C GLU A 15 -26.65 -8.77 69.45
N GLU A 16 -26.17 -8.49 68.24
CA GLU A 16 -25.87 -7.12 67.86
C GLU A 16 -27.18 -6.44 67.48
N THR A 17 -27.73 -5.81 68.52
CA THR A 17 -28.60 -4.63 68.52
C THR A 17 -28.63 -3.88 67.19
N GLY A 18 -29.83 -3.76 66.64
CA GLY A 18 -30.13 -2.84 65.55
C GLY A 18 -30.14 -1.39 66.01
N GLN A 19 -29.78 -0.50 65.08
CA GLN A 19 -30.42 0.79 64.83
C GLN A 19 -29.89 1.24 63.46
N GLU A 20 -30.72 1.08 62.44
CA GLU A 20 -31.38 2.21 61.77
C GLU A 20 -30.40 3.09 60.96
N GLU A 21 -30.30 2.79 59.67
CA GLU A 21 -30.26 3.87 58.69
C GLU A 21 -31.19 3.53 57.53
N LYS A 22 -32.46 3.83 57.79
CA LYS A 22 -33.50 4.04 56.80
C LYS A 22 -33.16 5.33 56.05
N THR A 23 -32.37 5.26 54.98
CA THR A 23 -32.30 6.31 53.96
C THR A 23 -31.78 5.73 52.65
N SER A 24 -32.38 6.20 51.56
CA SER A 24 -31.97 5.98 50.16
C SER A 24 -32.42 4.69 49.49
N ARG A 25 -33.73 4.42 49.56
CA ARG A 25 -34.49 4.07 48.34
C ARG A 25 -34.63 5.35 47.48
N THR A 26 -33.55 5.79 46.87
CA THR A 26 -33.49 6.81 45.78
C THR A 26 -32.02 7.05 45.47
N ALA A 27 -31.40 6.17 44.69
CA ALA A 27 -30.16 6.44 43.94
C ALA A 27 -29.79 5.30 42.97
N TYR A 28 -30.74 4.48 42.53
CA TYR A 28 -30.52 3.62 41.35
C TYR A 28 -30.65 4.42 40.04
N GLU A 29 -30.65 5.74 40.13
CA GLU A 29 -30.26 6.66 39.07
C GLU A 29 -28.77 6.91 39.22
N GLY A 30 -27.97 5.99 38.69
CA GLY A 30 -26.53 6.00 38.87
C GLY A 30 -25.87 5.11 37.84
N HIS A 31 -25.94 5.54 36.58
CA HIS A 31 -25.16 5.01 35.47
C HIS A 31 -25.40 3.52 35.18
N ALA A 32 -26.47 3.24 34.43
CA ALA A 32 -26.22 2.43 33.22
C ALA A 32 -25.07 3.14 32.50
N ARG A 33 -23.83 2.70 32.76
CA ARG A 33 -22.71 3.03 31.90
C ARG A 33 -23.11 2.40 30.59
N GLU A 34 -23.75 3.18 29.71
CA GLU A 34 -23.59 2.96 28.29
C GLU A 34 -22.10 2.70 28.10
N PRO A 35 -21.71 1.57 27.49
CA PRO A 35 -20.31 1.29 27.29
C PRO A 35 -19.75 2.42 26.42
N GLU A 36 -19.14 3.42 27.06
CA GLU A 36 -18.25 4.43 26.46
C GLU A 36 -16.93 3.77 26.04
N GLY A 37 -17.03 2.57 25.47
CA GLY A 37 -16.04 2.01 24.59
C GLY A 37 -16.67 2.04 23.21
N GLY A 38 -16.43 3.14 22.49
CA GLY A 38 -16.63 3.14 21.06
C GLY A 38 -15.99 1.88 20.46
N ILE A 39 -16.49 1.49 19.30
CA ILE A 39 -16.19 0.28 18.51
C ILE A 39 -14.68 0.05 18.21
N GLU A 40 -13.78 0.81 18.84
CA GLU A 40 -12.36 0.96 18.58
C GLU A 40 -11.48 -0.03 19.35
N ASP A 41 -11.87 -0.45 20.58
CA ASP A 41 -11.07 -1.40 21.39
C ASP A 41 -11.51 -2.86 21.28
N LEU A 42 -12.69 -3.13 20.72
CA LEU A 42 -13.16 -4.49 20.47
C LEU A 42 -12.66 -5.02 19.13
N LYS A 43 -12.13 -6.26 19.15
CA LYS A 43 -11.79 -7.03 17.95
C LYS A 43 -13.02 -7.25 17.07
N ILE A 44 -12.85 -7.19 15.75
CA ILE A 44 -13.96 -7.28 14.79
C ILE A 44 -14.69 -8.61 14.93
N GLY A 45 -13.96 -9.70 15.12
CA GLY A 45 -14.55 -11.00 15.41
C GLY A 45 -15.44 -11.01 16.66
N ALA A 46 -15.01 -10.37 17.74
CA ALA A 46 -15.79 -10.29 18.98
C ALA A 46 -17.08 -9.48 18.80
N ILE A 47 -17.05 -8.44 17.97
CA ILE A 47 -18.24 -7.65 17.61
C ILE A 47 -19.27 -8.52 16.86
N LEU A 48 -18.81 -9.30 15.88
CA LEU A 48 -19.67 -10.22 15.13
C LEU A 48 -20.27 -11.29 16.03
N GLN A 49 -19.45 -11.92 16.88
CA GLN A 49 -19.89 -12.96 17.79
C GLN A 49 -20.98 -12.43 18.73
N ARG A 50 -20.72 -11.28 19.35
CA ARG A 50 -21.65 -10.62 20.26
C ARG A 50 -22.97 -10.28 19.55
N ALA A 51 -22.91 -9.69 18.37
CA ALA A 51 -24.12 -9.35 17.61
C ALA A 51 -24.93 -10.59 17.18
N ARG A 52 -24.27 -11.74 16.93
CA ARG A 52 -24.95 -13.01 16.69
C ARG A 52 -25.65 -13.52 17.96
N GLU A 53 -24.93 -13.51 19.08
CA GLU A 53 -25.43 -14.01 20.37
C GLU A 53 -26.55 -13.15 20.94
N GLU A 54 -26.48 -11.83 20.81
CA GLU A 54 -27.55 -10.89 21.21
C GLU A 54 -28.85 -11.07 20.42
N ARG A 55 -28.79 -11.80 19.30
CA ARG A 55 -29.94 -12.13 18.45
C ARG A 55 -30.36 -13.59 18.58
N ASP A 56 -29.79 -14.34 19.52
CA ASP A 56 -30.03 -15.77 19.75
C ASP A 56 -29.84 -16.64 18.49
N LEU A 57 -28.94 -16.22 17.60
CA LEU A 57 -28.66 -16.95 16.36
C LEU A 57 -27.54 -17.98 16.55
N THR A 58 -27.75 -19.18 16.04
CA THR A 58 -26.67 -20.16 15.92
C THR A 58 -25.82 -19.88 14.68
N LEU A 59 -24.60 -20.44 14.64
CA LEU A 59 -23.79 -20.42 13.42
C LEU A 59 -24.46 -21.17 12.26
N GLN A 60 -25.36 -22.12 12.54
CA GLN A 60 -26.10 -22.85 11.51
C GLN A 60 -27.15 -21.93 10.87
N ASP A 61 -27.90 -21.17 11.67
CA ASP A 61 -28.88 -20.20 11.17
C ASP A 61 -28.21 -19.14 10.29
N ALA A 62 -27.04 -18.65 10.72
CA ALA A 62 -26.25 -17.72 9.94
C ALA A 62 -25.69 -18.33 8.64
N GLU A 63 -25.27 -19.59 8.65
CA GLU A 63 -24.85 -20.32 7.45
C GLU A 63 -25.99 -20.45 6.45
N ASP A 64 -27.19 -20.80 6.93
CA ASP A 64 -28.37 -21.00 6.09
C ASP A 64 -28.86 -19.69 5.48
N ALA A 65 -28.79 -18.58 6.22
CA ALA A 65 -29.20 -17.26 5.74
C ALA A 65 -28.17 -16.63 4.78
N THR A 66 -26.88 -16.67 5.14
CA THR A 66 -25.81 -15.96 4.39
C THR A 66 -25.19 -16.79 3.28
N LYS A 67 -25.40 -18.12 3.30
CA LYS A 67 -24.70 -19.12 2.46
C LYS A 67 -23.19 -19.16 2.65
N ILE A 68 -22.68 -18.57 3.74
CA ILE A 68 -21.29 -18.65 4.15
C ILE A 68 -21.14 -19.84 5.08
N ARG A 69 -20.23 -20.77 4.77
CA ARG A 69 -20.07 -21.96 5.59
C ARG A 69 -19.77 -21.62 7.05
N LYS A 70 -20.37 -22.33 8.01
CA LYS A 70 -20.23 -22.06 9.46
C LYS A 70 -18.79 -22.02 9.95
N ARG A 71 -17.90 -22.82 9.34
CA ARG A 71 -16.46 -22.80 9.64
C ARG A 71 -15.82 -21.45 9.35
N TYR A 72 -16.28 -20.74 8.32
CA TYR A 72 -15.78 -19.41 7.96
C TYR A 72 -16.41 -18.32 8.80
N LEU A 73 -17.68 -18.45 9.18
CA LEU A 73 -18.31 -17.55 10.15
C LEU A 73 -17.58 -17.60 11.50
N LYS A 74 -17.29 -18.81 12.00
CA LYS A 74 -16.47 -19.01 13.21
C LYS A 74 -15.06 -18.41 13.06
N ALA A 75 -14.46 -18.53 11.88
CA ALA A 75 -13.15 -17.95 11.60
C ALA A 75 -13.19 -16.40 11.64
N LEU A 76 -14.26 -15.78 11.13
CA LEU A 76 -14.48 -14.34 11.27
C LEU A 76 -14.67 -13.93 12.74
N GLU A 77 -15.49 -14.67 13.50
CA GLU A 77 -15.73 -14.40 14.93
C GLU A 77 -14.46 -14.51 15.79
N SER A 78 -13.51 -15.35 15.38
CA SER A 78 -12.22 -15.54 16.06
C SER A 78 -11.08 -14.68 15.50
N ASP A 79 -11.35 -13.82 14.49
CA ASP A 79 -10.34 -13.10 13.71
C ASP A 79 -9.25 -14.01 13.07
N ASP A 80 -9.53 -15.31 12.91
CA ASP A 80 -8.65 -16.25 12.22
C ASP A 80 -8.89 -16.23 10.72
N TYR A 81 -8.33 -15.21 10.07
CA TYR A 81 -8.46 -15.09 8.62
C TYR A 81 -7.67 -16.12 7.81
N THR A 82 -6.84 -16.94 8.47
CA THR A 82 -6.02 -17.97 7.77
C THR A 82 -6.82 -19.21 7.41
N ALA A 83 -7.94 -19.45 8.10
CA ALA A 83 -8.85 -20.54 7.82
C ALA A 83 -9.77 -20.31 6.60
N LEU A 84 -9.76 -19.10 6.01
CA LEU A 84 -10.57 -18.79 4.83
C LEU A 84 -9.91 -19.32 3.54
N PRO A 85 -10.71 -19.66 2.50
CA PRO A 85 -10.17 -20.24 1.26
C PRO A 85 -9.20 -19.32 0.53
N ASP A 86 -9.56 -18.04 0.45
CA ASP A 86 -8.73 -17.00 -0.16
C ASP A 86 -8.92 -15.68 0.60
N PRO A 87 -7.83 -14.94 0.87
CA PRO A 87 -7.86 -13.60 1.45
C PRO A 87 -8.84 -12.60 0.83
N VAL A 88 -9.22 -12.76 -0.44
CA VAL A 88 -10.17 -11.86 -1.12
C VAL A 88 -11.59 -11.97 -0.58
N TYR A 89 -11.98 -13.13 -0.03
CA TYR A 89 -13.34 -13.37 0.47
C TYR A 89 -13.64 -12.69 1.80
N ILE A 90 -12.61 -12.32 2.57
CA ILE A 90 -12.76 -11.76 3.93
C ILE A 90 -13.67 -10.53 3.91
N LEU A 91 -13.47 -9.60 2.97
CA LEU A 91 -14.26 -8.37 2.90
C LEU A 91 -15.71 -8.65 2.50
N GLY A 92 -15.93 -9.57 1.56
CA GLY A 92 -17.28 -9.96 1.13
C GLY A 92 -18.06 -10.66 2.24
N PHE A 93 -17.41 -11.56 2.98
CA PHE A 93 -18.03 -12.25 4.10
C PHE A 93 -18.30 -11.31 5.28
N LEU A 94 -17.40 -10.37 5.58
CA LEU A 94 -17.63 -9.35 6.60
C LEU A 94 -18.84 -8.47 6.28
N ARG A 95 -18.97 -8.02 5.02
CA ARG A 95 -20.15 -7.26 4.58
C ARG A 95 -21.42 -8.06 4.74
N THR A 96 -21.44 -9.27 4.18
CA THR A 96 -22.63 -10.13 4.16
C THR A 96 -23.06 -10.50 5.58
N TYR A 97 -22.12 -10.93 6.41
CA TYR A 97 -22.41 -11.38 7.77
C TYR A 97 -22.73 -10.21 8.71
N GLY A 98 -21.97 -9.12 8.62
CA GLY A 98 -22.25 -7.90 9.39
C GLY A 98 -23.64 -7.35 9.08
N ASN A 99 -24.01 -7.23 7.80
CA ASN A 99 -25.34 -6.75 7.41
C ASN A 99 -26.46 -7.69 7.88
N TYR A 100 -26.26 -9.01 7.78
CA TYR A 100 -27.20 -10.00 8.30
C TYR A 100 -27.43 -9.84 9.81
N LEU A 101 -26.36 -9.58 10.57
CA LEU A 101 -26.41 -9.33 12.01
C LEU A 101 -26.95 -7.94 12.37
N GLY A 102 -27.28 -7.08 11.40
CA GLY A 102 -27.79 -5.73 11.65
C GLY A 102 -26.69 -4.72 11.99
N LEU A 103 -25.44 -5.05 11.69
CA LEU A 103 -24.28 -4.17 11.79
C LEU A 103 -24.03 -3.46 10.46
N ASP A 104 -23.20 -2.41 10.50
CA ASP A 104 -22.65 -1.79 9.28
C ASP A 104 -21.49 -2.66 8.74
N GLY A 105 -21.82 -3.62 7.90
CA GLY A 105 -20.86 -4.56 7.31
C GLY A 105 -19.83 -3.88 6.41
N ASP A 106 -20.19 -2.76 5.77
CA ASP A 106 -19.27 -1.98 4.94
C ASP A 106 -18.20 -1.29 5.79
N ARG A 107 -18.61 -0.68 6.90
CA ARG A 107 -17.67 -0.08 7.87
C ARG A 107 -16.72 -1.12 8.45
N LEU A 108 -17.21 -2.32 8.79
CA LEU A 108 -16.36 -3.42 9.29
C LEU A 108 -15.34 -3.86 8.24
N ALA A 109 -15.78 -4.06 6.99
CA ALA A 109 -14.90 -4.46 5.90
C ALA A 109 -13.84 -3.39 5.60
N GLU A 110 -14.21 -2.11 5.57
CA GLU A 110 -13.25 -1.02 5.37
C GLU A 110 -12.23 -0.91 6.51
N GLU A 111 -12.63 -1.16 7.76
CA GLU A 111 -11.66 -1.20 8.87
C GLU A 111 -10.66 -2.34 8.71
N VAL A 112 -11.10 -3.55 8.34
CA VAL A 112 -10.19 -4.67 8.05
C VAL A 112 -9.26 -4.34 6.87
N LYS A 113 -9.79 -3.74 5.81
CA LYS A 113 -9.01 -3.32 4.65
C LYS A 113 -7.94 -2.29 5.04
N ARG A 114 -8.28 -1.27 5.85
CA ARG A 114 -7.33 -0.30 6.40
C ARG A 114 -6.26 -0.97 7.26
N ARG A 115 -6.64 -1.85 8.19
CA ARG A 115 -5.69 -2.61 9.05
C ARG A 115 -4.71 -3.44 8.21
N ARG A 116 -5.20 -4.11 7.15
CA ARG A 116 -4.35 -4.90 6.24
C ARG A 116 -3.44 -4.02 5.36
N ALA A 117 -3.93 -2.89 4.86
CA ALA A 117 -3.14 -1.93 4.09
C ALA A 117 -1.98 -1.38 4.92
N ARG A 118 -2.26 -0.93 6.16
CA ARG A 118 -1.24 -0.48 7.12
C ARG A 118 -0.16 -1.55 7.35
N ARG A 119 -0.56 -2.80 7.62
CA ARG A 119 0.39 -3.92 7.81
C ARG A 119 1.24 -4.19 6.56
N ARG A 120 0.66 -4.09 5.35
CA ARG A 120 1.39 -4.28 4.08
C ARG A 120 2.42 -3.17 3.87
N GLU A 121 2.04 -1.93 4.11
CA GLU A 121 2.93 -0.77 3.98
C GLU A 121 4.09 -0.85 4.98
N SER A 122 3.82 -1.16 6.25
CA SER A 122 4.88 -1.35 7.26
C SER A 122 5.87 -2.43 6.86
N ARG A 123 5.40 -3.56 6.32
CA ARG A 123 6.28 -4.63 5.80
C ARG A 123 7.11 -4.16 4.61
N GLN A 124 6.52 -3.40 3.69
CA GLN A 124 7.23 -2.89 2.51
C GLN A 124 8.28 -1.84 2.88
N ASN A 125 7.95 -0.94 3.80
CA ASN A 125 8.89 0.05 4.33
C ASN A 125 10.03 -0.63 5.08
N ASN A 126 9.72 -1.65 5.89
CA ASN A 126 10.74 -2.48 6.52
C ASN A 126 11.70 -3.08 5.47
N TYR A 127 11.18 -3.72 4.41
CA TYR A 127 12.00 -4.26 3.33
C TYR A 127 12.89 -3.19 2.65
N LYS A 128 12.36 -2.00 2.36
CA LYS A 128 13.14 -0.88 1.81
C LYS A 128 14.28 -0.46 2.74
N ASN A 129 14.00 -0.41 4.04
CA ASN A 129 14.99 -0.04 5.07
C ASN A 129 16.07 -1.12 5.22
N LEU A 130 15.71 -2.41 5.24
CA LEU A 130 16.67 -3.51 5.24
C LEU A 130 17.58 -3.49 4.01
N ARG A 131 17.01 -3.21 2.82
CA ARG A 131 17.79 -3.11 1.57
C ARG A 131 18.75 -1.91 1.60
N ARG A 132 18.30 -0.74 2.07
CA ARG A 132 19.16 0.45 2.24
C ARG A 132 20.27 0.20 3.24
N GLY A 133 19.95 -0.35 4.42
CA GLY A 133 20.95 -0.66 5.45
C GLY A 133 21.97 -1.71 5.01
N ARG A 134 21.58 -2.67 4.16
CA ARG A 134 22.53 -3.63 3.56
C ARG A 134 23.47 -2.96 2.56
N LEU A 135 22.96 -2.06 1.72
CA LEU A 135 23.77 -1.32 0.75
C LEU A 135 24.77 -0.38 1.44
N GLU A 136 24.34 0.35 2.47
CA GLU A 136 25.23 1.21 3.27
C GLU A 136 26.31 0.39 3.98
N ARG A 137 25.94 -0.76 4.55
CA ARG A 137 26.91 -1.63 5.26
C ARG A 137 27.89 -2.32 4.31
N SER A 138 27.51 -2.58 3.05
CA SER A 138 28.43 -3.05 2.00
C SER A 138 29.37 -1.98 1.44
N THR A 139 29.19 -0.70 1.81
CA THR A 139 30.15 0.37 1.46
C THR A 139 31.24 0.59 2.51
N LEU A 140 31.16 -0.11 3.64
CA LEU A 140 32.25 -0.18 4.62
C LEU A 140 33.04 -1.45 4.32
N THR A 141 34.26 -1.30 3.79
CA THR A 141 35.21 -2.37 3.43
C THR A 141 34.87 -3.22 2.20
N VAL A 142 34.96 -2.61 1.01
CA VAL A 142 35.76 -3.22 -0.06
C VAL A 142 36.66 -2.12 -0.61
N GLN A 143 37.83 -1.98 0.01
CA GLN A 143 38.98 -1.41 -0.64
C GLN A 143 39.29 -2.34 -1.83
N GLY A 144 38.79 -1.96 -3.01
CA GLY A 144 39.13 -2.60 -4.28
C GLY A 144 38.17 -3.67 -4.76
N VAL A 145 37.03 -3.28 -5.36
CA VAL A 145 36.56 -3.82 -6.65
C VAL A 145 35.70 -2.74 -7.32
N SER A 146 36.18 -2.26 -8.48
CA SER A 146 35.38 -1.72 -9.60
C SER A 146 34.54 -0.45 -9.37
N GLY A 147 35.21 0.70 -9.38
CA GLY A 147 35.22 1.56 -10.57
C GLY A 147 33.91 1.89 -11.29
N ALA A 148 32.76 1.96 -10.62
CA ALA A 148 31.60 2.65 -11.17
C ALA A 148 31.90 4.15 -11.17
N ARG A 149 32.36 4.67 -12.32
CA ARG A 149 32.65 6.09 -12.58
C ARG A 149 31.45 6.98 -12.25
N ARG A 150 31.29 7.35 -10.98
CA ARG A 150 30.73 8.64 -10.61
C ARG A 150 31.80 9.66 -10.96
N ARG A 151 31.77 10.16 -12.20
CA ARG A 151 32.58 11.32 -12.60
C ARG A 151 32.05 12.53 -11.82
N LEU A 152 32.54 12.69 -10.60
CA LEU A 152 32.65 13.99 -9.97
C LEU A 152 33.44 14.83 -10.97
N VAL A 153 32.76 15.76 -11.64
CA VAL A 153 33.37 16.65 -12.62
C VAL A 153 34.43 17.44 -11.88
N THR A 154 35.70 17.04 -12.04
CA THR A 154 36.81 17.78 -11.45
C THR A 154 36.89 19.13 -12.15
N PRO A 155 37.28 20.21 -11.46
CA PRO A 155 37.36 21.55 -12.07
C PRO A 155 38.21 21.58 -13.35
N GLN A 156 39.17 20.64 -13.48
CA GLN A 156 39.96 20.46 -14.70
C GLN A 156 39.15 19.95 -15.91
N THR A 157 38.15 19.09 -15.72
CA THR A 157 37.30 18.63 -16.82
C THR A 157 36.37 19.73 -17.35
N LEU A 158 35.89 20.63 -16.48
CA LEU A 158 35.15 21.82 -16.90
C LEU A 158 36.02 22.72 -17.78
N LEU A 159 37.28 22.96 -17.39
CA LEU A 159 38.21 23.72 -18.21
C LEU A 159 38.44 23.08 -19.58
N THR A 160 38.61 21.74 -19.65
CA THR A 160 38.79 21.06 -20.94
C THR A 160 37.58 21.19 -21.86
N VAL A 161 36.36 21.11 -21.30
CA VAL A 161 35.13 21.27 -22.09
C VAL A 161 35.01 22.71 -22.59
N ILE A 162 35.26 23.70 -21.74
CA ILE A 162 35.23 25.13 -22.13
C ILE A 162 36.22 25.39 -23.27
N VAL A 163 37.48 24.94 -23.13
CA VAL A 163 38.50 25.11 -24.18
C VAL A 163 38.07 24.44 -25.48
N SER A 164 37.52 23.22 -25.42
CA SER A 164 37.06 22.50 -26.61
C SER A 164 35.93 23.25 -27.35
N VAL A 165 34.98 23.83 -26.61
CA VAL A 165 33.87 24.61 -27.18
C VAL A 165 34.39 25.88 -27.86
N VAL A 166 35.32 26.59 -27.22
CA VAL A 166 35.95 27.80 -27.79
C VAL A 166 36.69 27.46 -29.09
N LEU A 167 37.44 26.36 -29.13
CA LEU A 167 38.15 25.90 -30.32
C LEU A 167 37.20 25.61 -31.48
N ILE A 168 36.07 24.94 -31.20
CA ILE A 168 35.04 24.65 -32.21
C ILE A 168 34.45 25.94 -32.79
N VAL A 169 34.11 26.91 -31.94
CA VAL A 169 33.58 28.22 -32.40
C VAL A 169 34.59 28.96 -33.27
N LEU A 170 35.88 28.95 -32.91
CA LEU A 170 36.93 29.57 -33.72
C LEU A 170 37.10 28.89 -35.08
N VAL A 171 37.07 27.56 -35.13
CA VAL A 171 37.14 26.82 -36.40
C VAL A 171 35.94 27.13 -37.28
N ILE A 172 34.73 27.16 -36.72
CA ILE A 172 33.52 27.53 -37.45
C ILE A 172 33.65 28.97 -37.98
N GLY A 173 34.09 29.91 -37.14
CA GLY A 173 34.33 31.29 -37.57
C GLY A 173 35.37 31.40 -38.69
N LEU A 174 36.46 30.63 -38.61
CA LEU A 174 37.48 30.56 -39.66
C LEU A 174 36.91 29.97 -40.96
N LEU A 175 36.07 28.95 -40.88
CA LEU A 175 35.39 28.38 -42.05
C LEU A 175 34.44 29.39 -42.69
N TYR A 176 33.72 30.18 -41.90
CA TYR A 176 32.90 31.27 -42.44
C TYR A 176 33.75 32.37 -43.08
N LEU A 177 34.90 32.70 -42.49
CA LEU A 177 35.82 33.69 -43.05
C LEU A 177 36.42 33.23 -44.39
N VAL A 178 36.82 31.97 -44.48
CA VAL A 178 37.36 31.37 -45.71
C VAL A 178 36.26 31.16 -46.75
N GLY A 179 35.07 30.73 -46.33
CA GLY A 179 33.91 30.53 -47.19
C GLY A 179 33.30 31.83 -47.75
N ALA A 180 33.42 32.93 -47.01
CA ALA A 180 32.97 34.25 -47.46
C ALA A 180 33.87 34.87 -48.55
N GLY A 181 35.10 34.37 -48.71
CA GLY A 181 36.03 34.86 -49.75
C GLY A 181 35.83 34.27 -51.14
N GLY A 182 34.85 33.38 -51.33
CA GLY A 182 34.84 32.45 -52.45
C GLY A 182 33.64 32.51 -53.39
N GLN A 183 32.92 33.62 -53.58
CA GLN A 183 32.02 33.81 -54.74
C GLN A 183 31.85 35.29 -55.13
N THR A 184 32.75 35.78 -55.98
CA THR A 184 32.45 36.85 -56.93
C THR A 184 32.76 36.33 -58.33
N GLY A 185 31.73 36.16 -59.15
CA GLY A 185 31.89 35.60 -60.50
C GLY A 185 30.57 35.39 -61.24
N SER A 186 29.84 36.48 -61.45
CA SER A 186 28.89 36.74 -62.56
C SER A 186 28.07 35.57 -63.13
N VAL A 187 26.79 35.49 -62.76
CA VAL A 187 25.76 34.85 -63.60
C VAL A 187 24.89 35.96 -64.19
N GLY A 188 25.06 36.21 -65.49
CA GLY A 188 24.34 37.22 -66.25
C GLY A 188 24.22 36.86 -67.73
N THR A 189 23.23 36.01 -68.02
CA THR A 189 22.20 36.19 -69.07
C THR A 189 22.59 36.21 -70.56
N VAL A 190 22.26 35.08 -71.23
CA VAL A 190 21.55 34.90 -72.53
C VAL A 190 22.20 35.40 -73.83
N ILE A 191 22.31 34.52 -74.83
CA ILE A 191 21.60 34.55 -76.14
C ILE A 191 22.17 33.45 -77.07
N ALA A 192 21.24 32.82 -77.79
CA ALA A 192 21.35 31.79 -78.81
C ALA A 192 22.45 31.97 -79.87
N ALA A 193 22.93 30.86 -80.44
CA ALA A 193 22.77 30.53 -81.86
C ALA A 193 23.59 29.29 -82.27
N HIS A 194 22.94 28.38 -83.01
CA HIS A 194 23.47 27.37 -83.95
C HIS A 194 24.40 26.28 -83.36
N GLY A 195 24.34 25.00 -83.69
CA GLY A 195 23.77 24.25 -84.80
C GLY A 195 24.77 23.13 -85.14
N SER A 196 24.28 21.92 -85.50
CA SER A 196 25.04 20.74 -86.01
C SER A 196 25.78 19.89 -84.95
N ALA A 197 25.88 18.56 -85.01
CA ALA A 197 25.19 17.42 -85.63
C ALA A 197 25.87 16.15 -85.07
N GLY A 198 25.20 14.99 -85.14
CA GLY A 198 25.77 13.65 -84.89
C GLY A 198 25.34 13.06 -83.54
N GLU A 199 24.27 12.27 -83.46
CA GLU A 199 24.25 10.82 -83.73
C GLU A 199 25.44 10.07 -83.12
N ILE A 200 25.21 9.23 -82.09
CA ILE A 200 25.16 7.75 -82.17
C ILE A 200 25.03 7.10 -80.77
N GLY A 201 24.22 6.03 -80.68
CA GLY A 201 24.30 4.97 -79.66
C GLY A 201 23.45 5.20 -78.40
N SER A 202 22.16 4.83 -78.38
CA SER A 202 21.65 3.46 -78.10
C SER A 202 22.34 2.80 -76.92
N TRP A 203 21.63 2.58 -75.80
CA TRP A 203 21.48 1.30 -75.08
C TRP A 203 20.27 1.41 -74.15
N ALA A 204 19.13 0.94 -74.63
CA ALA A 204 17.97 0.57 -73.85
C ALA A 204 18.24 -0.72 -73.04
N GLY A 205 17.63 -0.81 -71.85
CA GLY A 205 17.61 -2.00 -70.99
C GLY A 205 18.15 -1.65 -69.60
N LEU A 206 17.37 -1.71 -68.52
CA LEU A 206 16.64 -2.90 -68.10
C LEU A 206 15.52 -2.54 -67.10
N ARG A 207 14.33 -3.14 -67.31
CA ARG A 207 13.18 -3.16 -66.41
C ARG A 207 13.52 -3.85 -65.09
N LEU A 208 12.93 -3.37 -63.99
CA LEU A 208 12.63 -4.19 -62.81
C LEU A 208 11.15 -4.59 -62.85
N PRO A 209 10.78 -5.86 -62.63
CA PRO A 209 9.41 -6.25 -62.33
C PRO A 209 9.07 -5.97 -60.86
N VAL A 210 7.77 -5.84 -60.62
CA VAL A 210 7.09 -5.63 -59.32
C VAL A 210 7.20 -6.87 -58.44
#